data_AF-A0A2H0QVU1-F1
#
_entry.id   AF-A0A2H0QVU1-F1
#
_cell.length_a   1.000
_cell.length_b   1.000
_cell.length_c   1.000
_cell.angle_alpha   90.00
_cell.angle_beta   90.00
_cell.angle_gamma   90.00
#
_symmetry.space_group_name_H-M   'P 1'
#
loop_
_entity.id
_entity.type
_entity.pdbx_description
1 polymer ?
#
loop_
_entity_poly.entity_id
_entity_poly.type
_entity_poly.pdbx_seq_one_letter_code
_entity_poly.pdbx_strand_id
1 'polypeptide(L)' 'MNNSEQKMDDDQGNCKRCGHPLEPHIVIAYDTNDFSKGGEMRCQIEDCDCISTISFNLTKE' A
#
# COMPACT_ATOMS: atom_id res chain seq x y z
N MET A 1 -20.98 10.49 0.90
CA MET A 1 -20.39 9.64 -0.17
C MET A 1 -19.22 8.91 0.47
N ASN A 2 -19.20 7.59 0.31
CA ASN A 2 -18.46 6.61 1.12
C ASN A 2 -16.99 6.99 1.38
N ASN A 3 -16.65 7.15 2.66
CA ASN A 3 -15.28 7.16 3.16
C ASN A 3 -14.78 5.71 3.16
N SER A 4 -14.55 5.17 1.96
CA SER A 4 -13.82 3.93 1.80
C SER A 4 -12.34 4.30 1.93
N GLU A 5 -11.85 4.34 3.16
CA GLU A 5 -10.43 4.12 3.42
C GLU A 5 -10.04 2.90 2.58
N GLN A 6 -9.30 3.11 1.49
CA GLN A 6 -9.00 2.09 0.50
C GLN A 6 -8.02 1.09 1.11
N LYS A 7 -8.53 0.20 1.96
CA LYS A 7 -7.79 -0.92 2.52
C LYS A 7 -7.29 -1.78 1.37
N MET A 8 -5.96 -1.90 1.29
CA MET A 8 -5.26 -2.70 0.29
C MET A 8 -5.24 -4.18 0.68
N ASP A 9 -5.64 -4.50 1.90
CA ASP A 9 -6.01 -5.83 2.38
C ASP A 9 -7.48 -6.18 2.09
N ASP A 10 -7.70 -7.47 1.84
CA ASP A 10 -8.99 -8.16 1.83
C ASP A 10 -9.41 -8.56 3.26
N ASP A 11 -10.60 -9.14 3.43
CA ASP A 11 -11.17 -9.44 4.77
C ASP A 11 -10.31 -10.44 5.59
N GLN A 12 -9.43 -11.17 4.89
CA GLN A 12 -8.48 -12.12 5.46
C GLN A 12 -7.08 -11.54 5.73
N GLY A 13 -6.87 -10.22 5.53
CA GLY A 13 -5.55 -9.59 5.70
C GLY A 13 -4.58 -9.84 4.53
N ASN A 14 -5.08 -10.31 3.39
CA ASN A 14 -4.28 -10.55 2.19
C ASN A 14 -4.34 -9.34 1.25
N CYS A 15 -3.25 -9.01 0.58
CA CYS A 15 -3.23 -7.99 -0.46
C CYS A 15 -4.23 -8.33 -1.57
N LYS A 16 -5.14 -7.38 -1.87
CA LYS A 16 -6.16 -7.53 -2.92
C LYS A 16 -5.60 -7.72 -4.33
N ARG A 17 -4.32 -7.41 -4.55
CA ARG A 17 -3.68 -7.48 -5.87
C ARG A 17 -2.98 -8.81 -6.15
N CYS A 18 -2.22 -9.33 -5.17
CA CYS A 18 -1.45 -10.56 -5.35
C CYS A 18 -1.99 -11.75 -4.56
N GLY A 19 -2.90 -11.53 -3.61
CA GLY A 19 -3.45 -12.59 -2.75
C GLY A 19 -2.51 -13.07 -1.65
N HIS A 20 -1.27 -12.59 -1.58
CA HIS A 20 -0.35 -12.85 -0.47
C HIS A 20 -0.72 -12.03 0.76
N PRO A 21 -0.27 -12.41 1.97
CA PRO A 21 -0.46 -11.59 3.17
C PRO A 21 -0.03 -10.13 2.93
N LEU A 22 -0.75 -9.16 3.51
CA LEU A 22 -0.39 -7.75 3.37
C LEU A 22 0.91 -7.43 4.13
N GLU A 23 1.16 -8.04 5.27
CA GLU A 23 2.28 -7.73 6.16
C GLU A 23 3.71 -7.89 5.60
N PRO A 24 4.05 -8.75 4.62
CA PRO A 24 5.34 -8.68 3.95
C PRO A 24 5.46 -7.54 2.93
N HIS A 25 4.38 -6.79 2.63
CA HIS A 25 4.49 -5.68 1.69
C HIS A 25 5.18 -4.49 2.36
N ILE A 26 6.23 -4.00 1.72
CA ILE A 26 6.91 -2.78 2.15
C ILE A 26 6.32 -1.58 1.44
N VAL A 27 6.37 -0.44 2.12
CA VAL A 27 6.00 0.85 1.56
C VAL A 27 7.26 1.67 1.36
N ILE A 28 7.48 2.12 0.13
CA ILE A 28 8.62 2.93 -0.29
C ILE A 28 8.07 4.30 -0.67
N ALA A 29 8.42 5.34 0.08
CA ALA A 29 8.05 6.72 -0.28
C ALA A 29 8.88 7.20 -1.48
N TYR A 30 8.26 7.93 -2.41
CA TYR A 30 9.00 8.52 -3.53
C TYR A 30 9.93 9.64 -3.07
N ASP A 31 9.53 10.37 -2.02
CA ASP A 31 10.31 11.44 -1.43
C ASP A 31 10.20 11.36 0.09
N THR A 32 11.32 11.19 0.77
CA THR A 32 11.37 11.08 2.24
C THR A 32 11.17 12.40 2.96
N ASN A 33 11.26 13.54 2.26
CA ASN A 33 11.00 14.87 2.82
C ASN A 33 9.56 15.32 2.59
N ASP A 34 8.88 14.74 1.60
CA ASP A 34 7.51 15.09 1.22
C ASP A 34 6.67 13.86 0.86
N PHE A 35 6.13 13.21 1.89
CA PHE A 35 5.23 12.06 1.76
C PHE A 35 3.93 12.41 1.02
N SER A 36 3.58 13.69 0.82
CA SER A 36 2.40 14.03 0.01
C SER A 36 2.55 13.61 -1.45
N LYS A 37 3.79 13.40 -1.93
CA LYS A 37 4.09 12.86 -3.26
C LYS A 37 3.71 11.40 -3.43
N GLY A 38 3.33 10.72 -2.35
CA GLY A 38 3.00 9.31 -2.38
C GLY A 38 4.23 8.40 -2.37
N GLY A 39 4.01 7.16 -2.77
CA GLY A 39 5.02 6.12 -2.81
C GLY A 39 4.52 4.89 -3.54
N GLU A 40 5.19 3.79 -3.31
CA GLU A 40 4.85 2.50 -3.85
C GLU A 40 4.87 1.42 -2.77
N MET A 41 3.87 0.55 -2.83
CA MET A 41 3.79 -0.67 -2.06
C MET A 41 4.30 -1.82 -2.91
N ARG A 42 5.24 -2.61 -2.39
CA ARG A 42 5.81 -3.77 -3.07
C ARG A 42 5.70 -5.02 -2.22
N CYS A 43 5.28 -6.13 -2.82
CA CYS A 43 5.35 -7.44 -2.19
C CYS A 43 6.82 -7.88 -2.05
N GLN A 44 7.17 -8.53 -0.93
CA GLN A 44 8.52 -9.08 -0.70
C GLN A 44 8.61 -10.60 -0.92
N ILE A 45 7.53 -11.23 -1.40
CA ILE A 45 7.54 -12.64 -1.78
C ILE A 45 8.39 -12.81 -3.03
N GLU A 46 9.31 -13.78 -3.01
CA GLU A 46 10.13 -14.12 -4.18
C GLU A 46 9.22 -14.47 -5.38
N ASP A 47 9.58 -13.98 -6.57
CA ASP A 47 8.80 -14.14 -7.81
C ASP A 47 7.44 -13.40 -7.84
N CYS A 48 7.22 -12.40 -6.98
CA CYS A 48 6.00 -11.59 -6.98
C CYS A 48 6.24 -10.14 -7.46
N ASP A 49 5.74 -9.81 -8.65
CA ASP A 49 5.78 -8.45 -9.23
C ASP A 49 4.63 -7.54 -8.77
N CYS A 50 4.10 -7.78 -7.57
CA CYS A 50 3.00 -6.97 -7.05
C CYS A 50 3.49 -5.60 -6.59
N ILE A 51 3.25 -4.59 -7.43
CA ILE A 51 3.59 -3.19 -7.20
C ILE A 51 2.31 -2.36 -7.26
N SER A 52 2.13 -1.45 -6.30
CA SER A 52 1.03 -0.49 -6.29
C SER A 52 1.52 0.89 -5.93
N THR A 53 1.26 1.89 -6.77
CA THR A 53 1.37 3.29 -6.35
C THR A 53 0.36 3.57 -5.25
N ILE A 54 0.80 4.26 -4.21
CA ILE A 54 -0.01 4.65 -3.06
C ILE A 54 0.16 6.15 -2.81
N SER A 55 -0.89 6.78 -2.30
CA SER A 55 -0.84 8.18 -1.85
C SER A 55 -1.01 8.19 -0.34
N PHE A 56 -0.13 8.88 0.37
CA PHE A 56 -0.27 9.06 1.81
C PHE A 56 -1.26 10.19 2.06
N ASN A 57 -2.45 9.86 2.56
CA ASN A 57 -3.37 10.89 3.02
C ASN A 57 -2.95 11.32 4.43
N LEU A 58 -2.11 12.37 4.49
CA LEU A 58 -1.53 12.89 5.73
C LEU A 58 -2.38 13.98 6.41
N THR A 59 -3.66 14.12 6.05
CA THR A 59 -4.54 15.03 6.80
C THR A 59 -4.67 14.52 8.23
N LYS A 60 -4.00 15.20 9.17
CA LYS A 60 -4.18 15.04 10.61
C LYS A 60 -5.66 15.10 10.94
N GLU A 61 -6.16 14.04 11.56
CA GLU A 61 -7.38 14.08 12.38
C GLU A 61 -7.12 14.87 13.68
#